data_AF-A0A956N3X1-F1
#
_entry.id   AF-A0A956N3X1-F1
#
_cell.length_a   1.000
_cell.length_b   1.000
_cell.length_c   1.000
_cell.angle_alpha   90.00
_cell.angle_beta   90.00
_cell.angle_gamma   90.00
#
_symmetry.space_group_name_H-M   'P 1'
#
loop_
_entity.id
_entity.type
_entity.pdbx_description
1 polymer ?
#
loop_
_entity_poly.entity_id
_entity_poly.type
_entity_poly.pdbx_seq_one_letter_code
_entity_poly.pdbx_strand_id
1 'polypeptide(L)'
;FGIATDDGVLIATYLGQVFRERRPTTVEGVRAATVEAASRRIRPALMTTATTILALLPVLTSAGKGADVMIPMAIPSVGGMTVAMLTVLVVPVLWSVLHERRVR
;
A
#
# COMPACT_ATOMS: atom_id res chain seq x y z
N PHE A 1 -10.10 -5.64 -4.29
CA PHE A 1 -9.28 -5.92 -5.49
C PHE A 1 -8.90 -4.62 -6.21
N GLY A 2 -9.86 -3.79 -6.65
CA GLY A 2 -9.55 -2.52 -7.35
C GLY A 2 -8.62 -1.57 -6.58
N ILE A 3 -8.85 -1.39 -5.27
CA ILE A 3 -8.06 -0.50 -4.41
C ILE A 3 -6.58 -0.91 -4.37
N ALA A 4 -6.29 -2.22 -4.29
CA ALA A 4 -4.93 -2.74 -4.23
C ALA A 4 -4.17 -2.53 -5.55
N THR A 5 -4.86 -2.74 -6.68
CA THR A 5 -4.28 -2.49 -8.01
C THR A 5 -4.00 -1.00 -8.21
N ASP A 6 -4.92 -0.13 -7.80
CA ASP A 6 -4.79 1.31 -7.95
C ASP A 6 -3.62 1.87 -7.10
N ASP A 7 -3.51 1.40 -5.85
CA ASP A 7 -2.36 1.70 -4.99
C ASP A 7 -1.04 1.23 -5.59
N GLY A 8 -0.99 0.01 -6.15
CA GLY A 8 0.19 -0.53 -6.80
C GLY A 8 0.63 0.26 -8.03
N VAL A 9 -0.31 0.63 -8.90
CA VAL A 9 -0.05 1.45 -10.10
C VAL A 9 0.42 2.85 -9.70
N LEU A 10 -0.18 3.45 -8.68
CA LEU A 10 0.21 4.77 -8.20
C LEU A 10 1.61 4.78 -7.58
N ILE A 11 1.98 3.75 -6.83
CA ILE A 11 3.35 3.61 -6.28
C ILE A 11 4.37 3.44 -7.40
N ALA A 12 4.09 2.57 -8.38
CA ALA A 12 4.97 2.36 -9.52
C ALA A 12 5.16 3.67 -10.33
N THR A 13 4.08 4.42 -10.52
CA THR A 13 4.11 5.71 -11.21
C THR A 13 4.95 6.74 -10.44
N TYR A 14 4.74 6.85 -9.12
CA TYR A 14 5.52 7.73 -8.26
C TYR A 14 7.00 7.37 -8.23
N LEU A 15 7.34 6.09 -8.10
CA LEU A 15 8.72 5.60 -8.19
C LEU A 15 9.34 6.00 -9.53
N GLY A 16 8.62 5.80 -10.64
CA GLY A 16 9.06 6.21 -11.97
C GLY A 16 9.24 7.73 -12.14
N GLN A 17 8.43 8.56 -11.47
CA GLN A 17 8.61 10.02 -11.47
C GLN A 17 9.85 10.42 -10.65
N VAL A 18 9.95 9.94 -9.40
CA VAL A 18 11.06 10.29 -8.50
C VAL A 18 12.41 9.84 -9.07
N PHE A 19 12.50 8.65 -9.66
CA PHE A 19 13.73 8.17 -10.29
C PHE A 19 14.10 8.96 -11.54
N ARG A 20 13.13 9.50 -12.29
CA ARG A 20 13.37 10.32 -13.48
C ARG A 20 13.84 11.72 -13.12
N GLU A 21 13.31 12.28 -12.05
CA GLU A 21 13.70 13.60 -11.52
C GLU A 21 15.06 13.57 -10.84
N ARG A 22 15.31 12.60 -9.95
CA ARG A 22 16.56 12.53 -9.18
C ARG A 22 17.71 11.83 -9.89
N ARG A 23 17.43 10.94 -10.86
CA ARG A 23 18.41 10.10 -11.56
C ARG A 23 19.50 9.56 -10.62
N PRO A 24 19.13 8.81 -9.57
CA PRO A 24 20.10 8.35 -8.59
C PRO A 24 21.14 7.44 -9.25
N THR A 25 22.41 7.80 -9.12
CA THR A 25 23.56 7.05 -9.66
C THR A 25 24.29 6.22 -8.61
N THR A 26 23.88 6.32 -7.34
CA THR A 26 24.44 5.57 -6.21
C THR A 26 23.38 4.73 -5.53
N VAL A 27 23.82 3.68 -4.83
CA VAL A 27 22.95 2.78 -4.05
C VAL A 27 22.20 3.56 -2.96
N GLU A 28 22.86 4.48 -2.26
CA GLU A 28 22.18 5.32 -1.27
C GLU A 28 21.11 6.22 -1.91
N GLY A 29 21.39 6.76 -3.10
CA GLY A 29 20.45 7.58 -3.85
C GLY A 29 19.20 6.80 -4.28
N VAL A 30 19.37 5.55 -4.71
CA VAL A 30 18.26 4.64 -5.07
C VAL A 30 17.39 4.34 -3.85
N ARG A 31 18.00 4.04 -2.69
CA ARG A 31 17.25 3.82 -1.44
C ARG A 31 16.51 5.07 -0.99
N ALA A 32 17.17 6.23 -0.97
CA ALA A 32 16.56 7.49 -0.55
C ALA A 32 15.36 7.88 -1.44
N ALA A 33 15.52 7.77 -2.77
CA ALA A 33 14.45 8.02 -3.73
C ALA A 33 13.26 7.04 -3.55
N THR A 34 13.56 5.76 -3.31
CA THR A 34 12.53 4.74 -3.07
C THR A 34 11.76 5.01 -1.77
N VAL A 35 12.45 5.35 -0.69
CA VAL A 35 11.83 5.67 0.61
C VAL A 35 10.94 6.91 0.50
N GLU A 36 11.39 7.94 -0.22
CA GLU A 36 10.59 9.12 -0.45
C GLU A 36 9.29 8.78 -1.20
N ALA A 37 9.39 8.03 -2.31
CA ALA A 37 8.23 7.60 -3.08
C ALA A 37 7.27 6.73 -2.24
N ALA A 38 7.80 5.77 -1.47
CA ALA A 38 7.02 4.87 -0.64
C ALA A 38 6.30 5.60 0.52
N SER A 39 6.98 6.54 1.17
CA SER A 39 6.43 7.28 2.32
C SER A 39 5.17 8.08 1.99
N ARG A 40 5.06 8.59 0.75
CA ARG A 40 3.90 9.34 0.27
C ARG A 40 2.63 8.49 0.16
N ARG A 41 2.76 7.17 -0.04
CA ARG A 41 1.62 6.23 -0.19
C ARG A 41 1.31 5.42 1.06
N ILE A 42 2.31 5.16 1.91
CA ILE A 42 2.12 4.47 3.20
C ILE A 42 1.13 5.22 4.09
N ARG A 43 1.18 6.56 4.14
CA ARG A 43 0.24 7.37 4.93
C ARG A 43 -1.22 7.19 4.48
N PRO A 44 -1.58 7.36 3.19
CA PRO A 44 -2.90 7.06 2.67
C PRO A 44 -3.39 5.63 2.93
N ALA A 45 -2.54 4.62 2.68
CA ALA A 45 -2.92 3.21 2.84
C ALA A 45 -3.20 2.84 4.31
N LEU A 46 -2.45 3.44 5.25
CA LEU A 46 -2.72 3.28 6.68
C LEU A 46 -4.03 3.99 7.09
N MET A 47 -4.30 5.19 6.55
CA MET A 47 -5.54 5.92 6.83
C MET A 47 -6.79 5.15 6.43
N THR A 48 -6.81 4.54 5.23
CA THR A 48 -7.96 3.76 4.74
C THR A 48 -8.16 2.48 5.55
N THR A 49 -7.07 1.79 5.86
CA THR A 49 -7.11 0.57 6.69
C THR A 49 -7.62 0.89 8.09
N ALA A 50 -7.10 1.94 8.74
CA ALA A 50 -7.53 2.37 10.06
C ALA A 50 -9.01 2.79 10.08
N THR A 51 -9.45 3.57 9.09
CA THR A 51 -10.85 4.01 9.01
C THR A 51 -11.79 2.83 8.80
N THR A 52 -11.39 1.82 8.01
CA THR A 52 -12.21 0.63 7.81
C THR A 52 -12.31 -0.21 9.08
N ILE A 53 -11.20 -0.41 9.78
CA ILE A 53 -11.19 -1.11 11.07
C ILE A 53 -12.12 -0.39 12.06
N LEU A 54 -12.02 0.93 12.15
CA LEU A 54 -12.89 1.74 13.02
C LEU A 54 -14.37 1.69 12.62
N ALA A 55 -14.68 1.72 11.32
CA ALA A 55 -16.04 1.65 10.80
C ALA A 55 -16.68 0.27 11.01
N LEU A 56 -15.89 -0.79 10.93
CA LEU A 56 -16.35 -2.16 11.11
C LEU A 56 -16.29 -2.65 12.55
N LEU A 57 -15.54 -1.98 13.43
CA LEU A 57 -15.47 -2.29 14.85
C LEU A 57 -16.87 -2.41 15.50
N PRO A 58 -17.79 -1.43 15.37
CA PRO A 58 -19.14 -1.56 15.92
C PRO A 58 -19.98 -2.63 15.22
N VAL A 59 -19.77 -2.86 13.91
CA VAL A 59 -20.49 -3.87 13.12
C VAL A 59 -20.11 -5.28 13.56
N LEU A 60 -18.83 -5.51 13.86
CA LEU A 60 -18.31 -6.80 14.34
C LEU A 60 -18.72 -7.09 15.79
N THR A 61 -18.89 -6.06 16.62
CA THR A 61 -19.38 -6.20 18.01
C THR A 61 -20.91 -6.27 18.11
N SER A 62 -21.64 -5.83 17.08
CA SER A 62 -23.10 -5.83 17.06
C SER A 62 -23.65 -7.17 16.56
N ALA A 63 -24.20 -7.97 17.49
CA ALA A 63 -24.94 -9.20 17.18
C ALA A 63 -26.41 -8.94 16.80
N GLY A 64 -26.70 -7.81 16.12
CA GLY A 64 -28.06 -7.38 15.76
C GLY A 64 -28.57 -7.93 14.41
N LYS A 65 -29.88 -7.79 14.15
CA LYS A 65 -30.51 -8.13 12.86
C LYS A 65 -29.79 -7.42 11.69
N GLY A 66 -29.24 -8.18 10.75
CA GLY A 66 -28.48 -7.68 9.59
C GLY A 66 -26.98 -8.00 9.63
N ALA A 67 -26.46 -8.45 10.78
CA ALA A 67 -25.06 -8.88 10.92
C ALA A 67 -24.70 -10.05 9.97
N ASP A 68 -25.62 -11.00 9.77
CA ASP A 68 -25.41 -12.16 8.88
C ASP A 68 -25.18 -11.78 7.40
N VAL A 69 -25.59 -10.58 6.99
CA VAL A 69 -25.38 -10.08 5.61
C VAL A 69 -24.16 -9.17 5.52
N MET A 70 -23.90 -8.34 6.54
CA MET A 70 -22.77 -7.40 6.55
C MET A 70 -21.43 -8.06 6.85
N ILE A 71 -21.38 -9.04 7.75
CA ILE A 71 -20.16 -9.76 8.14
C ILE A 71 -19.46 -10.42 6.92
N PRO A 72 -20.14 -11.20 6.05
CA PRO A 72 -19.49 -11.81 4.90
C PRO A 72 -19.02 -10.80 3.84
N MET A 73 -19.51 -9.56 3.84
CA MET A 73 -18.99 -8.48 2.97
C MET A 73 -17.81 -7.72 3.62
N ALA A 74 -17.81 -7.60 4.94
CA ALA A 74 -16.80 -6.89 5.72
C ALA A 74 -15.48 -7.68 5.81
N ILE A 75 -15.55 -8.98 6.07
CA ILE A 75 -14.35 -9.83 6.28
C ILE A 75 -13.41 -9.83 5.06
N PRO A 76 -13.88 -10.05 3.81
CA PRO A 76 -13.02 -10.03 2.63
C PRO A 76 -12.43 -8.65 2.36
N SER A 77 -13.17 -7.59 2.68
CA SER A 77 -12.73 -6.20 2.48
C SER A 77 -11.57 -5.86 3.41
N VAL A 78 -11.69 -6.20 4.71
CA VAL A 78 -10.60 -6.00 5.69
C VAL A 78 -9.40 -6.85 5.35
N GLY A 79 -9.59 -8.14 5.07
CA GLY A 79 -8.50 -9.04 4.70
C GLY A 79 -7.78 -8.58 3.42
N GLY A 80 -8.54 -8.18 2.41
CA GLY A 80 -8.00 -7.67 1.15
C GLY A 80 -7.23 -6.36 1.30
N MET A 81 -7.65 -5.45 2.18
CA MET A 81 -6.91 -4.22 2.46
C MET A 81 -5.63 -4.47 3.25
N THR A 82 -5.64 -5.41 4.20
CA THR A 82 -4.42 -5.82 4.89
C THR A 82 -3.38 -6.39 3.92
N VAL A 83 -3.81 -7.22 2.96
CA VAL A 83 -2.93 -7.72 1.89
C VAL A 83 -2.48 -6.60 0.96
N ALA A 84 -3.35 -5.63 0.63
CA ALA A 84 -2.97 -4.46 -0.15
C ALA A 84 -1.87 -3.63 0.56
N MET A 85 -1.93 -3.51 1.89
CA MET A 85 -0.90 -2.81 2.66
C MET A 85 0.47 -3.49 2.53
N LEU A 86 0.53 -4.81 2.40
CA LEU A 86 1.77 -5.52 2.08
C LEU A 86 2.29 -5.17 0.68
N THR A 87 1.42 -5.02 -0.31
CA THR A 87 1.85 -4.65 -1.67
C THR A 87 2.49 -3.26 -1.74
N VAL A 88 2.04 -2.32 -0.89
CA VAL A 88 2.64 -0.99 -0.75
C VAL A 88 4.11 -1.05 -0.30
N LEU A 89 4.51 -2.10 0.41
CA LEU A 89 5.89 -2.35 0.82
C LEU A 89 6.67 -3.17 -0.21
N VAL A 90 6.02 -4.16 -0.82
CA VAL A 90 6.67 -5.10 -1.76
C VAL A 90 7.15 -4.39 -3.03
N VAL A 91 6.33 -3.51 -3.62
CA VAL A 91 6.67 -2.79 -4.85
C VAL A 91 7.94 -1.92 -4.72
N PRO A 92 8.08 -1.03 -3.72
CA PRO A 92 9.29 -0.23 -3.55
C PRO A 92 10.51 -1.06 -3.20
N VAL A 93 10.37 -2.14 -2.41
CA VAL A 93 11.50 -3.03 -2.10
C VAL A 93 12.01 -3.74 -3.35
N LEU A 94 11.12 -4.31 -4.17
CA LEU A 94 11.49 -4.91 -5.45
C LEU A 94 12.15 -3.90 -6.37
N TRP A 95 11.62 -2.68 -6.44
CA TRP A 95 12.16 -1.60 -7.28
C TRP A 95 13.58 -1.21 -6.85
N SER A 96 13.81 -1.05 -5.54
CA SER A 96 15.12 -0.73 -4.97
C SER A 96 16.14 -1.82 -5.29
N VAL A 97 15.79 -3.10 -5.08
CA VAL A 97 16.70 -4.22 -5.35
C VAL A 97 17.05 -4.31 -6.84
N LEU A 98 16.08 -4.10 -7.74
CA LEU A 98 16.32 -4.14 -9.18
C LEU A 98 17.26 -3.01 -9.64
N HIS A 99 17.07 -1.80 -9.11
CA HIS A 99 17.91 -0.64 -9.46
C HIS A 99 19.28 -0.69 -8.81
N GLU A 100 19.37 -1.16 -7.56
CA GLU A 100 20.64 -1.39 -6.86
C GLU A 100 21.51 -2.41 -7.61
N ARG A 101 20.91 -3.48 -8.16
CA ARG A 101 21.60 -4.45 -9.05
C ARG A 101 22.01 -3.91 -10.42
N ARG A 102 21.42 -2.81 -10.88
CA ARG A 102 21.81 -2.13 -12.13
C ARG A 102 22.94 -1.13 -11.94
N VAL A 103 23.07 -0.60 -10.73
CA VAL A 103 24.09 0.41 -10.36
C VAL A 103 25.38 -0.26 -9.85
N ARG A 104 25.28 -1.48 -9.31
CA ARG A 104 26.42 -2.38 -9.04
C ARG A 104 26.94 -3.04 -10.32
#